data_AF-A0A964LJX5-F1
#
_entry.id   AF-A0A964LJX5-F1
#
_cell.length_a   1.000
_cell.length_b   1.000
_cell.length_c   1.000
_cell.angle_alpha   90.00
_cell.angle_beta   90.00
_cell.angle_gamma   90.00
#
_symmetry.space_group_name_H-M   'P 1'
#
loop_
_entity.id
_entity.type
_entity.pdbx_description
1 polymer ?
#
loop_
_entity_poly.entity_id
_entity_poly.type
_entity_poly.pdbx_seq_one_letter_code
_entity_poly.pdbx_strand_id
1 'polypeptide(L)'
;MNFVLQPWQLLLSIVAGWIHDEQQKIIEYQRTIIQVLQEKNGKKRILLNDDQRRRLAGQGKVLGRNLLSESGTFFTPDTILRWHRELVAQK
;
A
#
# COMPACT_ATOMS: atom_id res chain seq x y z
N MET A 1 -11.69 -18.76 32.69
CA MET A 1 -10.69 -19.13 31.65
C MET A 1 -9.47 -18.24 31.86
N ASN A 2 -8.38 -18.77 32.40
CA ASN A 2 -7.20 -17.97 32.72
C ASN A 2 -6.42 -17.74 31.42
N PHE A 3 -6.62 -16.58 30.79
CA PHE A 3 -5.86 -16.14 29.62
C PHE A 3 -4.49 -15.65 30.10
N VAL A 4 -3.62 -16.58 30.51
CA VAL A 4 -2.25 -16.25 30.89
C VAL A 4 -1.43 -16.19 29.60
N LEU A 5 -1.19 -14.97 29.11
CA LEU A 5 -0.21 -14.74 28.05
C LEU A 5 1.12 -15.35 28.49
N GLN A 6 1.56 -16.39 27.79
CA GLN A 6 2.83 -17.02 28.12
C GLN A 6 3.97 -16.01 27.89
N PRO A 7 5.06 -16.04 28.67
CA PRO A 7 6.13 -15.04 28.58
C PRO A 7 6.68 -14.82 27.17
N TRP A 8 6.74 -15.87 26.34
CA TRP A 8 7.17 -15.75 24.94
C TRP A 8 6.15 -15.04 24.05
N GLN A 9 4.84 -15.17 24.31
CA GLN A 9 3.77 -14.46 23.60
C GLN A 9 3.84 -12.96 23.89
N LEU A 10 4.18 -12.58 25.13
CA LEU A 10 4.44 -11.19 25.50
C LEU A 10 5.66 -10.64 24.76
N LEU A 11 6.78 -11.38 24.75
CA LEU A 11 7.98 -10.97 24.01
C LEU A 11 7.70 -10.79 22.51
N LEU A 12 7.00 -11.73 21.88
CA LEU A 12 6.60 -11.60 20.48
C LEU A 12 5.70 -10.40 20.23
N SER A 13 4.75 -10.12 21.12
CA SER A 13 3.84 -8.98 20.98
C SER A 13 4.57 -7.65 21.10
N ILE A 14 5.55 -7.55 22.02
CA ILE A 14 6.40 -6.37 22.18
C ILE A 14 7.24 -6.14 20.91
N VAL A 15 7.88 -7.19 20.38
CA VAL A 15 8.68 -7.09 19.15
C VAL A 15 7.79 -6.74 17.95
N ALA A 16 6.64 -7.39 17.81
CA ALA A 16 5.69 -7.09 16.74
C ALA A 16 5.16 -5.65 16.82
N GLY A 17 4.84 -5.16 18.03
CA GLY A 17 4.43 -3.79 18.25
C GLY A 17 5.53 -2.78 17.90
N TRP A 18 6.78 -3.07 18.27
CA TRP A 18 7.92 -2.21 17.93
C TRP A 18 8.18 -2.16 16.41
N ILE A 19 8.18 -3.31 15.73
CA ILE A 19 8.31 -3.37 14.26
C ILE A 19 7.15 -2.63 13.60
N HIS A 20 5.92 -2.79 14.11
CA HIS A 20 4.74 -2.11 13.56
C HIS A 20 4.87 -0.59 13.65
N ASP A 21 5.30 -0.06 14.79
CA ASP A 21 5.51 1.38 14.99
C ASP A 21 6.51 1.96 13.99
N GLU A 22 7.65 1.30 13.80
CA GLU A 22 8.65 1.74 12.83
C GLU A 22 8.15 1.67 11.39
N GLN A 23 7.42 0.60 11.03
CA GLN A 23 6.79 0.48 9.72
C GLN A 23 5.75 1.58 9.49
N GLN A 24 4.96 1.95 10.51
CA GLN A 24 3.97 3.02 10.38
C GLN A 24 4.62 4.37 10.09
N LYS A 25 5.74 4.71 10.74
CA LYS A 25 6.47 5.95 10.46
C LYS A 25 6.95 6.03 9.01
N ILE A 26 7.46 4.92 8.47
CA ILE A 26 7.90 4.85 7.07
C ILE A 26 6.72 5.05 6.12
N ILE A 27 5.59 4.39 6.39
CA ILE A 27 4.36 4.53 5.59
C ILE A 27 3.84 5.97 5.63
N GLU A 28 3.84 6.60 6.81
CA GLU A 28 3.38 7.98 6.98
C GLU A 28 4.29 8.98 6.24
N TYR A 29 5.61 8.80 6.32
CA TYR A 29 6.57 9.58 5.55
C TYR A 29 6.36 9.43 4.03
N GLN A 30 6.17 8.19 3.55
CA GLN A 30 5.90 7.93 2.13
C GLN A 30 4.57 8.54 1.68
N ARG A 31 3.52 8.48 2.50
CA ARG A 31 2.24 9.15 2.23
C ARG A 31 2.40 10.66 2.13
N THR A 32 3.21 11.25 3.00
CA THR A 32 3.52 12.68 2.99
C THR A 32 4.24 13.07 1.69
N ILE A 33 5.25 12.28 1.27
CA ILE A 33 5.91 12.49 -0.03
C ILE A 33 4.89 12.43 -1.18
N ILE A 34 4.02 11.41 -1.19
CA ILE A 34 3.01 11.26 -2.24
C ILE A 34 2.10 12.49 -2.27
N GLN A 35 1.59 12.95 -1.12
CA GLN A 35 0.75 14.15 -0.99
C GLN A 35 1.43 15.39 -1.56
N VAL A 36 2.67 15.67 -1.15
CA VAL A 36 3.46 16.80 -1.66
C VAL A 36 3.66 16.70 -3.18
N LEU A 37 3.89 15.49 -3.71
CA LEU A 37 3.98 15.29 -5.16
C LEU A 37 2.65 15.53 -5.87
N GLN A 38 1.50 15.20 -5.26
CA GLN A 38 0.19 15.54 -5.83
C GLN A 38 0.00 17.06 -5.89
N GLU A 39 0.32 17.76 -4.81
CA GLU A 39 0.23 19.22 -4.73
C GLU A 39 1.10 19.91 -5.77
N LYS A 40 2.34 19.43 -5.94
CA LYS A 40 3.28 19.94 -6.95
C LYS A 40 2.80 19.67 -8.38
N ASN A 41 2.20 18.51 -8.63
CA ASN A 41 1.68 18.17 -9.95
C ASN A 41 0.36 18.91 -10.28
N GLY A 42 -0.37 19.37 -9.25
CA GLY A 42 -1.62 20.10 -9.38
C GLY A 42 -2.73 19.24 -10.01
N LYS A 43 -3.64 19.89 -10.75
CA LYS A 43 -4.78 19.23 -11.41
C LYS A 43 -4.41 18.49 -12.71
N LYS A 44 -3.13 18.36 -13.04
CA LYS A 44 -2.69 17.71 -14.29
C LYS A 44 -2.88 16.21 -14.20
N ARG A 45 -3.42 15.62 -15.26
CA ARG A 45 -3.56 14.16 -15.38
C ARG A 45 -2.18 13.51 -15.37
N ILE A 46 -1.97 12.55 -14.45
CA ILE A 46 -0.74 11.75 -14.41
C ILE A 46 -0.79 10.72 -15.53
N LEU A 47 0.12 10.85 -16.49
CA LEU A 47 0.29 9.89 -17.57
C LEU A 47 1.40 8.90 -17.20
N LEU A 48 1.02 7.63 -17.08
CA LEU A 48 1.95 6.54 -16.81
C LEU A 48 2.21 5.72 -18.06
N ASN A 49 3.47 5.32 -18.25
CA ASN A 49 3.86 4.29 -19.22
C ASN A 49 3.50 2.88 -18.71
N ASP A 50 3.58 1.88 -19.60
CA ASP A 50 3.13 0.52 -19.26
C ASP A 50 3.99 -0.14 -18.17
N ASP A 51 5.28 0.17 -18.07
CA ASP A 51 6.14 -0.37 -17.01
C ASP A 51 5.84 0.23 -15.64
N GLN A 52 5.45 1.51 -15.59
CA GLN A 52 4.93 2.14 -14.38
C GLN A 52 3.58 1.51 -13.99
N ARG A 53 2.68 1.30 -14.95
CA ARG A 53 1.38 0.64 -14.71
C ARG A 53 1.55 -0.79 -14.22
N ARG A 54 2.47 -1.57 -14.79
CA ARG A 54 2.80 -2.94 -14.34
C ARG A 54 3.26 -2.98 -12.89
N ARG A 55 4.17 -2.07 -12.50
CA ARG A 55 4.67 -1.98 -11.13
C ARG A 55 3.54 -1.69 -10.14
N LEU A 56 2.71 -0.69 -10.44
CA LEU A 56 1.55 -0.35 -9.61
C LEU A 56 0.51 -1.48 -9.57
N ALA A 57 0.26 -2.13 -10.71
CA ALA A 57 -0.67 -3.23 -10.82
C ALA A 57 -0.23 -4.47 -10.02
N GLY A 58 1.07 -4.80 -10.06
CA GLY A 58 1.64 -5.89 -9.28
C GLY A 58 1.46 -5.68 -7.79
N GLN A 59 1.86 -4.51 -7.28
CA GLN A 59 1.67 -4.18 -5.87
C GLN A 59 0.19 -4.05 -5.48
N GLY A 60 -0.62 -3.40 -6.32
CA GLY A 60 -2.04 -3.20 -6.06
C GLY A 60 -2.84 -4.49 -6.04
N LYS A 61 -2.47 -5.51 -6.81
CA LYS A 61 -3.12 -6.82 -6.75
C LYS A 61 -2.95 -7.49 -5.38
N VAL A 62 -1.79 -7.33 -4.75
CA VAL A 62 -1.51 -7.87 -3.40
C VAL A 62 -2.38 -7.19 -2.35
N LEU A 63 -2.57 -5.87 -2.46
CA LEU A 63 -3.43 -5.10 -1.55
C LEU A 63 -4.93 -5.45 -1.72
N GLY A 64 -5.36 -5.77 -2.93
CA GLY A 64 -6.76 -6.04 -3.21
C GLY A 64 -7.65 -4.80 -3.15
N ARG A 65 -8.96 -4.97 -3.36
CA ARG A 65 -9.88 -3.84 -3.58
C ARG A 65 -10.08 -2.94 -2.36
N ASN A 66 -10.19 -3.53 -1.17
CA ASN A 66 -10.54 -2.80 0.05
C ASN A 66 -9.39 -1.89 0.48
N LEU A 67 -8.17 -2.45 0.61
CA LEU A 67 -7.00 -1.67 0.98
C LEU A 67 -6.64 -0.63 -0.08
N LEU A 68 -6.82 -0.91 -1.38
CA LEU A 68 -6.65 0.10 -2.43
C LEU A 68 -7.63 1.27 -2.25
N SER A 69 -8.89 1.00 -1.90
CA SER A 69 -9.89 2.04 -1.65
C SER A 69 -9.51 2.94 -0.46
N GLU A 70 -8.97 2.34 0.60
CA GLU A 70 -8.55 3.05 1.81
C GLU A 70 -7.24 3.85 1.62
N SER A 71 -6.38 3.40 0.71
CA SER A 71 -5.05 3.99 0.50
C SER A 71 -5.03 5.35 -0.22
N GLY A 72 -6.19 5.87 -0.66
CA GLY A 72 -6.31 7.22 -1.23
C GLY A 72 -5.49 7.42 -2.51
N THR A 73 -5.54 6.46 -3.43
CA THR A 73 -4.68 6.44 -4.62
C THR A 73 -5.17 7.38 -5.74
N PHE A 74 -4.22 7.91 -6.52
CA PHE A 74 -4.46 8.68 -7.75
C PHE A 74 -5.35 7.99 -8.79
N PHE A 75 -5.43 6.66 -8.72
CA PHE A 75 -6.18 5.81 -9.62
C PHE A 75 -7.18 4.99 -8.82
N THR A 76 -8.35 4.75 -9.41
CA THR A 76 -9.36 3.90 -8.77
C THR A 76 -8.84 2.46 -8.63
N PRO A 77 -9.28 1.72 -7.59
CA PRO A 77 -8.93 0.30 -7.45
C PRO A 77 -9.23 -0.52 -8.71
N ASP A 78 -10.36 -0.22 -9.38
CA ASP A 78 -10.73 -0.83 -10.65
C ASP A 78 -9.69 -0.62 -11.76
N THR A 79 -9.10 0.58 -11.83
CA THR A 79 -8.06 0.89 -12.81
C THR A 79 -6.81 0.05 -12.58
N ILE A 80 -6.35 -0.02 -11.32
CA ILE A 80 -5.16 -0.79 -10.94
C ILE A 80 -5.37 -2.29 -11.20
N LEU A 81 -6.53 -2.83 -10.80
CA LEU A 81 -6.86 -4.23 -11.01
C LEU A 81 -7.11 -4.57 -12.49
N ARG A 82 -7.57 -3.61 -13.30
CA ARG A 82 -7.63 -3.75 -14.76
C ARG A 82 -6.23 -3.82 -15.36
N TRP A 83 -5.32 -2.91 -15.00
CA TRP A 83 -3.93 -2.97 -15.46
C TRP A 83 -3.24 -4.28 -15.10
N HIS A 84 -3.52 -4.85 -13.93
CA HIS A 84 -2.99 -6.17 -13.58
C HIS A 84 -3.44 -7.25 -14.57
N ARG A 85 -4.73 -7.27 -14.92
CA ARG A 85 -5.27 -8.23 -15.88
C ARG A 85 -4.67 -8.04 -17.27
N GLU A 86 -4.56 -6.80 -17.74
CA GLU A 86 -4.11 -6.47 -19.10
C GLU A 86 -2.59 -6.57 -19.28
N LEU A 87 -1.80 -6.15 -18.29
CA LEU A 87 -0.36 -5.92 -18.46
C LEU A 87 0.54 -6.94 -17.74
N VAL A 88 -0.01 -7.68 -16.77
CA VAL A 88 0.74 -8.62 -15.93
C VAL A 88 0.23 -10.06 -16.14
N ALA A 89 -1.08 -10.28 -16.05
CA ALA A 89 -1.66 -11.62 -16.10
C ALA A 89 -1.81 -12.19 -17.52
N GLN A 90 -1.80 -11.35 -18.56
CA GLN A 90 -1.91 -11.77 -19.98
C GLN A 90 -0.56 -12.07 -20.64
N LYS A 91 0.49 -12.32 -19.86
CA LYS A 91 1.84 -12.58 -20.35
C LYS A 91 2.11 -14.07 -20.51
#